data_AF-A0A4Y4B7T5-F1
#
_entry.id   AF-A0A4Y4B7T5-F1
#
_cell.length_a   1.000
_cell.length_b   1.000
_cell.length_c   1.000
_cell.angle_alpha   90.00
_cell.angle_beta   90.00
_cell.angle_gamma   90.00
#
_symmetry.space_group_name_H-M   'P 1'
#
loop_
_entity.id
_entity.type
_entity.pdbx_description
1 polymer ?
#
loop_
_entity_poly.entity_id
_entity_poly.type
_entity_poly.pdbx_seq_one_letter_code
_entity_poly.pdbx_strand_id
1 'polypeptide(L)'
;MPESSSRTGRSGLPVLSLSGSEDGLSTPEKIADARDQLPADADMVEIDGASHASFGDYGPQDGDGTPSISREQMHAEVTRLTESFLAPLAP
;
A
#
# COMPACT_ATOMS: atom_id res chain seq x y z
N MET A 1 20.04 9.38 7.21
CA MET A 1 19.04 10.47 7.21
C MET A 1 17.79 9.91 7.87
N PRO A 2 17.12 10.59 8.81
CA PRO A 2 15.82 10.12 9.25
C PRO A 2 14.81 10.36 8.14
N GLU A 3 14.12 9.32 7.71
CA GLU A 3 12.97 9.39 6.80
C GLU A 3 11.91 10.30 7.45
N SER A 4 11.50 11.34 6.75
CA SER A 4 10.45 12.25 7.23
C SER A 4 9.09 11.60 7.00
N SER A 5 8.66 10.71 7.89
CA SER A 5 7.30 10.14 7.84
C SER A 5 6.26 11.23 8.14
N SER A 6 5.58 11.71 7.11
CA SER A 6 4.41 12.57 7.23
C SER A 6 3.28 11.79 7.91
N ARG A 7 2.95 12.11 9.16
CA ARG A 7 1.80 11.52 9.86
C ARG A 7 0.51 12.19 9.40
N THR A 8 -0.41 11.40 8.86
CA THR A 8 -1.69 11.88 8.32
C THR A 8 -2.84 11.75 9.32
N GLY A 9 -2.65 11.07 10.46
CA GLY A 9 -3.70 10.78 11.45
C GLY A 9 -4.47 11.97 12.06
N ARG A 10 -4.15 13.23 11.69
CA ARG A 10 -4.86 14.45 12.12
C ARG A 10 -5.23 15.39 10.97
N SER A 11 -4.95 15.05 9.72
CA SER A 11 -5.12 15.99 8.60
C SER A 11 -6.55 16.06 8.05
N GLY A 12 -7.43 15.13 8.45
CA GLY A 12 -8.78 15.00 7.88
C GLY A 12 -8.79 14.61 6.41
N LEU A 13 -7.64 14.17 5.87
CA LEU A 13 -7.52 13.72 4.49
C LEU A 13 -8.03 12.27 4.39
N PRO A 14 -8.79 11.93 3.34
CA PRO A 14 -9.09 10.53 3.05
C PRO A 14 -7.78 9.80 2.73
N VAL A 15 -7.64 8.58 3.23
CA VAL A 15 -6.42 7.77 3.08
C VAL A 15 -6.79 6.36 2.61
N LEU A 16 -6.13 5.93 1.54
CA LEU A 16 -6.07 4.54 1.09
C LEU A 16 -4.65 4.01 1.34
N SER A 17 -4.52 2.92 2.08
CA SER A 17 -3.27 2.20 2.31
C SER A 17 -3.34 0.85 1.60
N LEU A 18 -2.42 0.62 0.67
CA LEU A 18 -2.29 -0.62 -0.08
C LEU A 18 -1.06 -1.39 0.40
N SER A 19 -1.21 -2.67 0.71
CA SER A 19 -0.13 -3.60 1.08
C SER A 19 -0.17 -4.86 0.22
N GLY A 20 0.90 -5.66 0.24
CA GLY A 20 0.98 -6.93 -0.46
C GLY A 20 1.17 -8.10 0.50
N SER A 21 0.51 -9.23 0.25
CA SER A 21 0.58 -10.41 1.14
C SER A 21 1.97 -11.08 1.15
N GLU A 22 2.77 -10.87 0.09
CA GLU A 22 4.14 -11.38 -0.04
C GLU A 22 5.18 -10.27 0.18
N ASP A 23 4.80 -9.13 0.79
CA ASP A 23 5.71 -8.04 1.09
C ASP A 23 6.62 -8.40 2.28
N GLY A 24 7.89 -8.69 1.98
CA GLY A 24 8.91 -9.01 3.00
C GLY A 24 9.50 -7.78 3.70
N LEU A 25 9.27 -6.58 3.16
CA LEU A 25 9.88 -5.32 3.61
C LEU A 25 8.90 -4.48 4.45
N SER A 26 7.64 -4.42 4.06
CA SER A 26 6.50 -3.83 4.79
C SER A 26 5.59 -4.94 5.32
N THR A 27 6.11 -5.75 6.24
CA THR A 27 5.38 -6.91 6.77
C THR A 27 4.05 -6.50 7.42
N PRO A 28 3.08 -7.43 7.53
CA PRO A 28 1.81 -7.18 8.22
C PRO A 28 1.98 -6.61 9.63
N GLU A 29 3.01 -7.03 10.38
CA GLU A 29 3.29 -6.47 11.71
C GLU A 29 3.71 -5.00 11.62
N LYS A 30 4.59 -4.63 10.69
CA LYS A 30 5.01 -3.23 10.49
C LYS A 30 3.84 -2.35 10.08
N ILE A 31 2.92 -2.87 9.26
CA ILE A 31 1.70 -2.16 8.86
C ILE A 31 0.78 -1.97 10.07
N ALA A 32 0.58 -3.01 10.89
CA ALA A 32 -0.22 -2.92 12.11
C ALA A 32 0.36 -1.91 13.11
N ASP A 33 1.69 -1.91 13.31
CA ASP A 33 2.41 -0.98 14.17
C ASP A 33 2.32 0.47 13.68
N ALA A 34 2.16 0.69 12.38
CA ALA A 34 2.02 2.02 11.78
C ALA A 34 0.55 2.49 11.67
N ARG A 35 -0.44 1.67 12.03
CA ARG A 35 -1.86 1.98 11.83
C ARG A 35 -2.32 3.25 12.57
N ASP A 36 -1.68 3.56 13.70
CA ASP A 36 -1.93 4.74 14.51
C ASP A 36 -1.42 6.05 13.85
N GLN A 37 -0.60 5.94 12.81
CA GLN A 37 -0.10 7.08 12.03
C GLN A 37 -1.10 7.54 10.97
N LEU A 38 -2.11 6.71 10.68
CA LEU A 38 -3.15 6.96 9.71
C LEU A 38 -4.45 7.40 10.40
N PRO A 39 -5.34 8.12 9.68
CA PRO A 39 -6.69 8.39 10.16
C PRO A 39 -7.42 7.11 10.56
N ALA A 40 -8.32 7.19 11.55
CA ALA A 40 -9.07 6.03 12.03
C ALA A 40 -9.98 5.43 10.92
N ASP A 41 -10.40 6.26 9.98
CA ASP A 41 -11.21 5.95 8.80
C ASP A 41 -10.38 5.65 7.54
N ALA A 42 -9.07 5.46 7.65
CA ALA A 42 -8.25 5.02 6.53
C ALA A 42 -8.69 3.63 6.02
N ASP A 43 -8.87 3.52 4.71
CA ASP A 43 -9.13 2.26 4.03
C ASP A 43 -7.82 1.47 3.89
N MET A 44 -7.79 0.27 4.46
CA MET A 44 -6.64 -0.62 4.42
C MET A 44 -6.97 -1.80 3.50
N VAL A 45 -6.18 -2.00 2.44
CA VAL A 45 -6.39 -3.07 1.47
C VAL A 45 -5.08 -3.83 1.26
N GLU A 46 -5.14 -5.14 1.46
CA GLU A 46 -4.06 -6.05 1.09
C GLU A 46 -4.33 -6.66 -0.29
N ILE A 47 -3.31 -6.68 -1.15
CA ILE A 47 -3.35 -7.28 -2.48
C ILE A 47 -2.66 -8.64 -2.39
N ASP A 48 -3.46 -9.70 -2.53
CA ASP A 48 -2.99 -11.08 -2.50
C ASP A 48 -1.92 -11.33 -3.58
N GLY A 49 -0.81 -11.91 -3.15
CA GLY A 49 0.31 -12.30 -4.01
C GLY A 49 1.25 -11.17 -4.41
N ALA A 50 0.99 -9.93 -4.01
CA ALA A 50 1.91 -8.80 -4.26
C ALA A 50 3.06 -8.79 -3.25
N SER A 51 4.27 -8.56 -3.73
CA SER A 51 5.46 -8.27 -2.92
C SER A 51 5.72 -6.76 -2.84
N HIS A 52 6.72 -6.32 -2.06
CA HIS A 52 7.09 -4.89 -1.99
C HIS A 52 7.36 -4.31 -3.38
N ALA A 53 8.20 -5.01 -4.15
CA ALA A 53 8.59 -4.62 -5.49
C ALA A 53 7.44 -4.62 -6.51
N SER A 54 6.29 -5.19 -6.16
CA SER A 54 5.12 -5.21 -7.05
C SER A 54 4.49 -3.83 -7.21
N PHE A 55 4.72 -2.92 -6.25
CA PHE A 55 4.20 -1.55 -6.30
C PHE A 55 4.99 -0.61 -7.24
N GLY A 56 6.06 -1.07 -7.88
CA GLY A 56 6.79 -0.28 -8.87
C GLY A 56 7.63 -1.05 -9.87
N ASP A 57 8.31 -0.31 -10.74
CA ASP A 57 9.03 -0.87 -11.89
C ASP A 57 10.55 -0.93 -11.65
N TYR A 58 10.95 -1.03 -10.38
CA TYR A 58 12.36 -1.05 -9.97
C TYR A 58 12.96 -2.45 -9.83
N GLY A 59 12.14 -3.51 -9.94
CA GLY A 59 12.59 -4.90 -9.87
C GLY A 59 12.73 -5.46 -8.45
N PRO A 60 13.11 -6.74 -8.29
CA PRO A 60 13.21 -7.41 -6.99
C PRO A 60 14.18 -6.70 -6.03
N GLN A 61 13.88 -6.76 -4.73
CA GLN A 61 14.71 -6.17 -3.67
C GLN A 61 15.17 -7.23 -2.67
N ASP A 62 16.35 -7.05 -2.10
CA ASP A 62 16.88 -7.94 -1.07
C ASP A 62 15.99 -7.91 0.18
N GLY A 63 15.52 -9.08 0.61
CA GLY A 63 14.63 -9.21 1.76
C GLY A 63 13.14 -9.04 1.43
N ASP A 64 12.76 -8.79 0.18
CA ASP A 64 11.38 -8.88 -0.28
C ASP A 64 10.95 -10.35 -0.49
N GLY A 65 9.64 -10.58 -0.57
CA GLY A 65 9.07 -11.87 -0.96
C GLY A 65 9.04 -12.07 -2.48
N THR A 66 8.57 -13.25 -2.89
CA THR A 66 8.39 -13.57 -4.31
C THR A 66 6.93 -13.36 -4.69
N PRO A 67 6.60 -12.40 -5.56
CA PRO A 67 5.21 -12.17 -5.93
C PRO A 67 4.64 -13.37 -6.69
N SER A 68 3.41 -13.74 -6.36
CA SER A 68 2.62 -14.74 -7.10
C SER A 68 1.64 -14.09 -8.09
N ILE A 69 1.34 -12.81 -7.92
CA ILE A 69 0.56 -11.99 -8.86
C ILE A 69 1.41 -11.58 -10.07
N SER A 70 0.81 -11.50 -11.26
CA SER A 70 1.50 -10.96 -12.43
C SER A 70 1.62 -9.44 -12.37
N ARG A 71 2.62 -8.89 -13.06
CA ARG A 71 2.79 -7.43 -13.21
C ARG A 71 1.54 -6.75 -13.77
N GLU A 72 0.91 -7.36 -14.78
CA GLU A 72 -0.30 -6.81 -15.41
C GLU A 72 -1.49 -6.82 -14.44
N GLN A 73 -1.66 -7.90 -13.67
CA GLN A 73 -2.69 -8.00 -12.65
C GLN A 73 -2.47 -6.97 -11.53
N MET A 74 -1.22 -6.79 -11.08
CA MET A 74 -0.88 -5.80 -10.07
C MET A 74 -1.22 -4.37 -10.53
N HIS A 75 -0.84 -4.01 -11.76
CA HIS A 75 -1.16 -2.70 -12.32
C HIS A 75 -2.67 -2.47 -12.44
N ALA A 76 -3.41 -3.49 -12.90
CA ALA A 76 -4.86 -3.43 -13.01
C ALA A 76 -5.52 -3.24 -11.64
N GLU A 77 -5.04 -3.95 -10.62
CA GLU A 77 -5.61 -3.89 -9.27
C GLU A 77 -5.34 -2.54 -8.59
N VAL A 78 -4.11 -2.04 -8.66
CA VAL A 78 -3.77 -0.70 -8.14
C VAL A 78 -4.59 0.39 -8.83
N THR A 79 -4.75 0.29 -10.16
CA THR A 79 -5.57 1.24 -10.93
C THR A 79 -7.02 1.21 -10.45
N ARG A 80 -7.62 0.01 -10.38
CA ARG A 80 -9.00 -0.20 -9.96
C ARG A 80 -9.27 0.32 -8.55
N LEU A 81 -8.37 0.04 -7.60
CA LEU A 81 -8.48 0.49 -6.22
C LEU A 81 -8.37 2.01 -6.11
N THR A 82 -7.41 2.61 -6.84
CA THR A 82 -7.22 4.06 -6.89
C THR A 82 -8.43 4.76 -7.50
N GLU A 83 -8.95 4.28 -8.63
CA GLU A 83 -10.15 4.83 -9.26
C GLU A 83 -11.37 4.74 -8.33
N SER A 84 -11.58 3.60 -7.68
CA SER A 84 -12.69 3.39 -6.76
C SER A 84 -12.64 4.33 -5.56
N PHE A 85 -11.43 4.57 -5.02
CA PHE A 85 -11.21 5.49 -3.91
C PHE A 85 -11.42 6.95 -4.31
N LEU A 86 -10.97 7.35 -5.50
CA LEU A 86 -11.08 8.73 -5.98
C LEU A 86 -12.46 9.10 -6.51
N ALA A 87 -13.23 8.14 -7.05
CA ALA A 87 -14.55 8.39 -7.64
C ALA A 87 -15.53 9.18 -6.74
N PRO A 88 -15.71 8.86 -5.45
CA PRO A 88 -16.58 9.63 -4.56
C PRO A 88 -15.97 10.97 -4.08
N LEU A 89 -14.68 11.23 -4.36
CA LEU A 89 -13.98 12.47 -4.02
C LEU A 89 -13.94 13.48 -5.18
N ALA A 90 -14.34 13.05 -6.38
CA ALA A 90 -14.43 13.92 -7.53
C ALA A 90 -15.57 14.96 -7.33
N PRO A 91 -15.33 16.25 -7.65
CA PRO A 91 -16.30 17.32 -7.45
C PRO A 91 -17.52 17.26 -8.38
#